data_AF-E6WYI2-F1
#
_entry.id   AF-E6WYI2-F1
#
_cell.length_a   1.000
_cell.length_b   1.000
_cell.length_c   1.000
_cell.angle_alpha   90.00
_cell.angle_beta   90.00
_cell.angle_gamma   90.00
#
_symmetry.space_group_name_H-M   'P 1'
#
loop_
_entity.id
_entity.type
_entity.pdbx_description
1 polymer ?
#
loop_
_entity_poly.entity_id
_entity_poly.type
_entity_poly.pdbx_seq_one_letter_code
_entity_poly.pdbx_strand_id
1 'polypeptide(L)'
;MNVQQKVTVITLLLGAWLFAACPPYYDSVPKHSPDFRYQKGGWELKVWYMQKGTRSEGKFGLLTHNGQEVCPRRDGDLIDTPLGRLHFNGHGPIWSFRGWNFANGSKNPPPSWLLGRKNLTVTPADNRSKSAPPKENAQKLWKDFQKKDDSNQS
;
A
#
# COMPACT_ATOMS: atom_id res chain seq x y z
N MET A 1 -24.93 64.24 -10.49
CA MET A 1 -24.61 63.08 -11.36
C MET A 1 -23.44 62.35 -10.70
N ASN A 2 -23.69 61.18 -10.11
CA ASN A 2 -22.74 60.51 -9.20
C ASN A 2 -22.18 59.26 -9.89
N VAL A 3 -20.89 59.31 -10.27
CA VAL A 3 -20.20 58.26 -11.02
C VAL A 3 -19.61 57.27 -10.02
N GLN A 4 -20.31 56.16 -9.79
CA GLN A 4 -19.83 55.04 -8.98
C GLN A 4 -18.80 54.22 -9.79
N GLN A 5 -17.52 54.47 -9.54
CA GLN A 5 -16.41 53.67 -10.06
C GLN A 5 -16.38 52.30 -9.36
N LYS A 6 -16.63 51.24 -10.12
CA LYS A 6 -16.48 49.85 -9.66
C LYS A 6 -14.98 49.50 -9.64
N VAL A 7 -14.39 49.45 -8.46
CA VAL A 7 -13.01 48.98 -8.27
C VAL A 7 -13.03 47.46 -8.18
N THR A 8 -12.66 46.80 -9.28
CA THR A 8 -12.48 45.34 -9.31
C THR A 8 -11.08 45.02 -8.79
N VAL A 9 -10.98 44.63 -7.52
CA VAL A 9 -9.73 44.15 -6.92
C VAL A 9 -9.47 42.74 -7.45
N ILE A 10 -8.58 42.63 -8.43
CA ILE A 10 -8.08 41.34 -8.93
C ILE A 10 -6.97 40.90 -7.97
N THR A 11 -7.35 40.13 -6.95
CA THR A 11 -6.42 39.51 -6.02
C THR A 11 -5.69 38.37 -6.72
N LEU A 12 -4.58 38.67 -7.38
CA LEU A 12 -3.59 37.68 -7.81
C LEU A 12 -2.90 37.11 -6.57
N LEU A 13 -3.54 36.13 -5.93
CA LEU A 13 -2.87 35.24 -4.99
C LEU A 13 -1.90 34.37 -5.79
N LEU A 14 -0.71 34.92 -6.03
CA LEU A 14 0.52 34.19 -6.28
C LEU A 14 0.77 33.31 -5.05
N GLY A 15 0.06 32.19 -4.99
CA GLY A 15 0.36 31.09 -4.09
C GLY A 15 1.70 30.52 -4.52
N ALA A 16 2.78 31.12 -4.02
CA ALA A 16 4.08 30.50 -3.94
C ALA A 16 3.93 29.31 -2.99
N TRP A 17 3.42 28.21 -3.54
CA TRP A 17 3.62 26.90 -2.97
C TRP A 17 5.13 26.72 -2.94
N LEU A 18 5.70 26.93 -1.76
CA LEU A 18 7.02 26.43 -1.42
C LEU A 18 6.90 24.92 -1.57
N PHE A 19 7.18 24.43 -2.78
CA PHE A 19 7.51 23.05 -3.04
C PHE A 19 8.78 22.79 -2.23
N ALA A 20 8.59 22.44 -0.96
CA ALA A 20 9.63 21.82 -0.17
C ALA A 20 10.00 20.56 -0.95
N ALA A 21 11.04 20.69 -1.77
CA ALA A 21 11.55 19.59 -2.57
C ALA A 21 11.81 18.45 -1.60
N CYS A 22 11.18 17.30 -1.84
CA CYS A 22 11.45 16.10 -1.07
C CYS A 22 12.98 15.96 -0.97
N PRO A 23 13.54 15.64 0.21
CA PRO A 23 14.94 15.29 0.29
C PRO A 23 15.25 14.21 -0.78
N PRO A 24 16.46 14.20 -1.37
CA PRO A 24 16.82 13.41 -2.56
C PRO A 24 16.88 11.89 -2.30
N TYR A 25 16.09 11.38 -1.37
CA TYR A 25 15.98 9.98 -1.03
C TYR A 25 15.44 9.11 -2.18
N TYR A 26 14.88 9.74 -3.21
CA TYR A 26 14.02 9.11 -4.21
C TYR A 26 14.64 8.91 -5.59
N ASP A 27 15.92 9.23 -5.80
CA ASP A 27 16.64 8.83 -7.03
C ASP A 27 16.72 7.29 -7.19
N SER A 28 16.34 6.56 -6.14
CA SER A 28 16.34 5.09 -6.08
C SER A 28 14.97 4.43 -6.31
N VAL A 29 13.94 5.17 -6.73
CA VAL A 29 12.64 4.56 -7.11
C VAL A 29 12.87 3.56 -8.24
N PRO A 30 12.47 2.28 -8.08
CA PRO A 30 12.70 1.27 -9.11
C PRO A 30 11.93 1.61 -10.41
N LYS A 31 12.60 1.44 -11.56
CA LYS A 31 12.02 1.76 -12.89
C LYS A 31 10.95 0.77 -13.38
N HIS A 32 10.70 -0.31 -12.64
CA HIS A 32 9.70 -1.31 -13.00
C HIS A 32 8.37 -1.07 -12.25
N SER A 33 7.31 -1.75 -12.67
CA SER A 33 5.99 -1.63 -12.01
C SER A 33 6.05 -2.11 -10.56
N PRO A 34 5.27 -1.50 -9.64
CA PRO A 34 5.21 -1.95 -8.25
C PRO A 34 4.64 -3.36 -8.15
N ASP A 35 5.14 -4.12 -7.18
CA ASP A 35 4.66 -5.46 -6.85
C ASP A 35 3.36 -5.43 -6.07
N PHE A 36 3.20 -4.44 -5.20
CA PHE A 36 1.98 -4.21 -4.45
C PHE A 36 1.55 -2.76 -4.53
N ARG A 37 0.23 -2.58 -4.46
CA ARG A 37 -0.41 -1.28 -4.44
C ARG A 37 -1.57 -1.33 -3.45
N TYR A 38 -1.52 -0.45 -2.46
CA TYR A 38 -2.60 -0.27 -1.48
C TYR A 38 -3.22 1.10 -1.71
N GLN A 39 -4.53 1.17 -1.92
CA GLN A 39 -5.23 2.43 -2.20
C GLN A 39 -6.44 2.63 -1.31
N LYS A 40 -6.61 3.85 -0.75
CA LYS A 40 -7.82 4.23 -0.02
C LYS A 40 -7.91 5.74 0.17
N GLY A 41 -9.02 6.34 -0.24
CA GLY A 41 -9.32 7.76 0.03
C GLY A 41 -8.27 8.72 -0.52
N GLY A 42 -7.81 8.51 -1.75
CA GLY A 42 -6.76 9.33 -2.38
C GLY A 42 -5.33 8.96 -1.97
N TRP A 43 -5.15 8.16 -0.93
CA TRP A 43 -3.85 7.65 -0.51
C TRP A 43 -3.48 6.40 -1.27
N GLU A 44 -2.21 6.30 -1.64
CA GLU A 44 -1.65 5.16 -2.35
C GLU A 44 -0.25 4.82 -1.82
N LEU A 45 -0.05 3.57 -1.39
CA LEU A 45 1.26 3.02 -1.07
C LEU A 45 1.65 2.00 -2.15
N LYS A 46 2.72 2.29 -2.88
CA LYS A 46 3.34 1.36 -3.84
C LYS A 46 4.53 0.68 -3.20
N VAL A 47 4.66 -0.62 -3.36
CA VAL A 47 5.79 -1.40 -2.81
C VAL A 47 6.45 -2.19 -3.93
N TRP A 48 7.77 -2.16 -3.97
CA TRP A 48 8.62 -2.93 -4.88
C TRP A 48 9.53 -3.87 -4.11
N TYR A 49 9.78 -5.04 -4.67
CA TYR A 49 10.88 -5.89 -4.29
C TYR A 49 12.15 -5.53 -5.05
N MET A 50 13.22 -5.33 -4.30
CA MET A 50 14.57 -5.14 -4.82
C MET A 50 15.25 -6.51 -4.87
N GLN A 51 15.91 -6.85 -5.98
CA GLN A 51 16.66 -8.11 -6.12
C GLN A 51 15.82 -9.37 -5.80
N LYS A 52 14.64 -9.47 -6.42
CA LYS A 52 13.68 -10.58 -6.24
C LYS A 52 14.34 -11.96 -6.32
N GLY A 53 13.95 -12.85 -5.40
CA GLY A 53 14.39 -14.24 -5.39
C GLY A 53 15.81 -14.47 -4.87
N THR A 54 16.48 -13.42 -4.38
CA THR A 54 17.79 -13.52 -3.75
C THR A 54 17.68 -13.52 -2.22
N ARG A 55 18.72 -13.97 -1.52
CA ARG A 55 18.82 -13.87 -0.06
C ARG A 55 18.82 -12.41 0.44
N SER A 56 19.19 -11.47 -0.43
CA SER A 56 19.32 -10.04 -0.15
C SER A 56 18.14 -9.23 -0.70
N GLU A 57 16.97 -9.86 -0.82
CA GLU A 57 15.77 -9.21 -1.32
C GLU A 57 15.34 -8.07 -0.38
N GLY A 58 15.48 -6.84 -0.87
CA GLY A 58 15.01 -5.64 -0.19
C GLY A 58 13.59 -5.25 -0.58
N LYS A 59 13.04 -4.25 0.10
CA LYS A 59 11.75 -3.66 -0.26
C LYS A 59 11.87 -2.14 -0.32
N PHE A 60 11.15 -1.53 -1.24
CA PHE A 60 11.03 -0.08 -1.32
C PHE A 60 9.56 0.32 -1.30
N GLY A 61 9.20 1.33 -0.51
CA GLY A 61 7.83 1.84 -0.43
C GLY A 61 7.71 3.32 -0.76
N LEU A 62 6.78 3.66 -1.66
CA LEU A 62 6.47 5.03 -2.05
C LEU A 62 5.02 5.36 -1.68
N LEU A 63 4.84 6.40 -0.88
CA LEU A 63 3.54 6.89 -0.49
C LEU A 63 3.17 8.13 -1.32
N THR A 64 1.99 8.10 -1.91
CA THR A 64 1.41 9.25 -2.62
C THR A 64 0.03 9.58 -2.06
N HIS A 65 -0.37 10.84 -2.17
CA HIS A 65 -1.69 11.33 -1.87
C HIS A 65 -2.18 12.17 -3.05
N ASN A 66 -3.29 11.75 -3.67
CA ASN A 66 -3.84 12.37 -4.89
C ASN A 66 -2.82 12.51 -6.02
N GLY A 67 -1.98 11.49 -6.19
CA GLY A 67 -0.93 11.46 -7.21
C GLY A 67 0.33 12.26 -6.85
N GLN A 68 0.32 13.03 -5.76
CA GLN A 68 1.50 13.74 -5.26
C GLN A 68 2.26 12.89 -4.26
N GLU A 69 3.58 12.88 -4.36
CA GLU A 69 4.43 12.16 -3.42
C GLU A 69 4.40 12.79 -2.02
N VAL A 70 4.37 11.94 -0.99
CA VAL A 70 4.40 12.38 0.40
C VAL A 70 5.84 12.38 0.89
N CYS A 71 6.43 13.58 0.97
CA CYS A 71 7.78 13.76 1.49
C CYS A 71 7.83 13.51 3.01
N PRO A 72 8.72 12.63 3.50
CA PRO A 72 9.02 12.57 4.93
C PRO A 72 9.81 13.81 5.36
N ARG A 73 9.67 14.22 6.62
CA ARG A 73 10.49 15.28 7.21
C ARG A 73 11.84 14.73 7.70
N ARG A 74 11.86 13.49 8.20
CA ARG A 74 13.05 12.79 8.68
C ARG A 74 12.86 11.26 8.69
N ASP A 75 13.95 10.54 8.90
CA ASP A 75 13.91 9.10 9.15
C ASP A 75 13.12 8.76 10.42
N GLY A 76 12.37 7.66 10.39
CA GLY A 76 11.48 7.23 11.47
C GLY A 76 10.16 8.01 11.56
N ASP A 77 9.87 8.92 10.62
CA ASP A 77 8.61 9.67 10.63
C ASP A 77 7.39 8.76 10.57
N LEU A 78 6.36 9.11 11.34
CA LEU A 78 5.09 8.39 11.37
C LEU A 78 3.98 9.24 10.73
N ILE A 79 3.11 8.59 9.97
CA ILE A 79 1.93 9.23 9.41
C ILE A 79 0.72 8.32 9.53
N ASP A 80 -0.40 8.87 10.00
CA ASP A 80 -1.69 8.19 10.06
C ASP A 80 -2.48 8.49 8.78
N THR A 81 -2.86 7.45 8.05
CA THR A 81 -3.59 7.53 6.78
C THR A 81 -4.79 6.59 6.80
N PRO A 82 -5.73 6.69 5.85
CA PRO A 82 -6.81 5.72 5.69
C PRO A 82 -6.35 4.26 5.45
N LEU A 83 -5.12 4.07 4.96
CA LEU A 83 -4.48 2.75 4.79
C LEU A 83 -4.04 2.15 6.14
N GLY A 84 -3.74 3.02 7.10
CA GLY A 84 -3.23 2.71 8.43
C GLY A 84 -2.07 3.64 8.83
N ARG A 85 -1.45 3.34 9.96
CA ARG A 85 -0.22 4.00 10.41
C ARG A 85 0.97 3.51 9.60
N LEU A 86 1.68 4.44 8.98
CA LEU A 86 2.90 4.18 8.22
C LEU A 86 4.11 4.79 8.94
N HIS A 87 5.27 4.16 8.80
CA HIS A 87 6.56 4.75 9.16
C HIS A 87 7.40 4.96 7.91
N PHE A 88 8.26 5.98 7.91
CA PHE A 88 9.27 6.17 6.90
C PHE A 88 10.60 5.59 7.37
N ASN A 89 11.24 4.78 6.53
CA ASN A 89 12.60 4.30 6.73
C ASN A 89 13.52 4.87 5.63
N GLY A 90 14.23 5.93 5.99
CA GLY A 90 15.19 6.64 5.18
C GLY A 90 16.62 6.20 5.41
N HIS A 91 16.94 5.12 6.10
CA HIS A 91 18.31 4.60 6.15
C HIS A 91 18.34 3.09 6.33
N GLY A 92 19.19 2.41 5.57
CA GLY A 92 19.35 0.98 5.74
C GLY A 92 20.13 0.33 4.59
N PRO A 93 20.58 -0.90 4.79
CA PRO A 93 21.20 -1.65 3.72
C PRO A 93 20.21 -1.88 2.57
N ILE A 94 20.73 -2.13 1.36
CA ILE A 94 19.88 -2.32 0.16
C ILE A 94 18.88 -3.48 0.29
N TRP A 95 19.17 -4.45 1.17
CA TRP A 95 18.34 -5.62 1.46
C TRP A 95 17.33 -5.40 2.60
N SER A 96 17.26 -4.20 3.21
CA SER A 96 16.20 -3.86 4.16
C SER A 96 14.99 -3.26 3.46
N PHE A 97 13.92 -3.04 4.22
CA PHE A 97 12.80 -2.21 3.77
C PHE A 97 13.21 -0.74 3.85
N ARG A 98 13.12 0.00 2.75
CA ARG A 98 13.32 1.47 2.67
C ARG A 98 12.07 2.18 2.17
N GLY A 99 11.96 3.47 2.43
CA GLY A 99 10.79 4.28 2.10
C GLY A 99 9.64 4.12 3.10
N TRP A 100 8.41 4.38 2.66
CA TRP A 100 7.22 4.26 3.50
C TRP A 100 6.78 2.80 3.67
N ASN A 101 6.45 2.41 4.90
CA ASN A 101 6.00 1.05 5.22
C ASN A 101 4.94 1.04 6.32
N PHE A 102 4.17 -0.04 6.48
CA PHE A 102 3.24 -0.14 7.60
C PHE A 102 3.99 -0.24 8.92
N ALA A 103 3.62 0.62 9.87
CA ALA A 103 4.16 0.59 11.23
C ALA A 103 3.82 -0.73 11.94
N ASN A 104 2.67 -1.32 11.60
CA ASN A 104 2.30 -2.66 12.02
C ASN A 104 2.77 -3.66 10.95
N GLY A 105 3.87 -4.37 11.24
CA GLY A 105 4.53 -5.28 10.29
C GLY A 105 3.67 -6.41 9.73
N SER A 106 2.51 -6.70 10.34
CA SER A 106 1.53 -7.69 9.85
C SER A 106 0.93 -7.34 8.49
N LYS A 107 0.90 -6.06 8.10
CA LYS A 107 0.41 -5.61 6.78
C LYS A 107 1.50 -5.54 5.72
N ASN A 108 2.74 -5.85 6.07
CA ASN A 108 3.83 -5.81 5.10
C ASN A 108 3.69 -6.98 4.14
N PRO A 109 3.95 -6.77 2.84
CA PRO A 109 3.84 -7.85 1.87
C PRO A 109 4.79 -9.00 2.25
N PRO A 110 4.37 -10.27 2.07
CA PRO A 110 5.23 -11.42 2.36
C PRO A 110 6.34 -11.53 1.31
N PRO A 111 7.56 -12.00 1.66
CA PRO A 111 8.69 -12.12 0.73
C PRO A 111 8.32 -12.67 -0.66
N SER A 112 8.97 -12.19 -1.72
CA SER A 112 8.53 -12.46 -3.09
C SER A 112 8.52 -13.95 -3.45
N TRP A 113 9.41 -14.75 -2.87
CA TRP A 113 9.48 -16.19 -3.06
C TRP A 113 8.26 -16.96 -2.51
N LEU A 114 7.42 -16.34 -1.67
CA LEU A 114 6.12 -16.89 -1.26
C LEU A 114 5.03 -16.65 -2.29
N LEU A 115 5.16 -15.64 -3.17
CA LEU A 115 4.14 -15.27 -4.15
C LEU A 115 4.04 -16.27 -5.31
N GLY A 116 5.11 -17.03 -5.57
CA GLY A 116 5.12 -18.09 -6.59
C GLY A 116 4.55 -19.44 -6.12
N ARG A 117 4.30 -19.63 -4.82
CA ARG A 117 3.70 -20.85 -4.28
C ARG A 117 2.17 -20.74 -4.29
N LYS A 118 1.57 -20.88 -5.49
CA LYS A 118 0.19 -21.30 -5.77
C LYS A 118 -0.92 -20.71 -4.84
N ASN A 119 -1.72 -19.79 -5.40
CA ASN A 119 -3.08 -19.40 -4.92
C ASN A 119 -3.21 -18.47 -3.70
N LEU A 120 -2.20 -17.68 -3.33
CA LEU A 120 -2.41 -16.55 -2.41
C LEU A 120 -2.80 -15.30 -3.20
N THR A 121 -4.08 -15.20 -3.56
CA THR A 121 -4.67 -13.95 -4.03
C THR A 121 -4.75 -13.00 -2.83
N VAL A 122 -3.65 -12.33 -2.52
CA VAL A 122 -3.69 -11.16 -1.63
C VAL A 122 -4.26 -10.03 -2.47
N THR A 123 -5.58 -9.95 -2.59
CA THR A 123 -6.25 -8.73 -3.05
C THR A 123 -6.02 -7.67 -1.98
N PRO A 124 -5.19 -6.65 -2.22
CA PRO A 124 -5.00 -5.56 -1.27
C PRO A 124 -6.24 -4.66 -1.39
N ALA A 125 -7.08 -4.66 -0.35
CA ALA A 125 -8.15 -3.68 -0.14
C ALA A 125 -9.18 -3.56 -1.28
N ASP A 126 -9.98 -4.61 -1.50
CA ASP A 126 -11.28 -4.43 -2.15
C ASP A 126 -12.33 -4.06 -1.09
N ASN A 127 -12.66 -2.77 -1.00
CA ASN A 127 -13.90 -2.29 -0.38
C ASN A 127 -15.09 -2.56 -1.31
N ARG A 128 -15.37 -3.82 -1.63
CA ARG A 128 -16.57 -4.21 -2.38
C ARG A 128 -17.12 -5.55 -1.89
N SER A 129 -18.14 -5.45 -1.05
CA SER A 129 -19.25 -6.41 -0.87
C SER A 129 -19.16 -7.67 -1.72
N LYS A 130 -18.81 -8.82 -1.11
CA LYS A 130 -19.22 -10.14 -1.58
C LYS A 130 -19.55 -11.04 -0.39
N SER A 131 -20.86 -11.14 -0.16
CA SER A 131 -21.62 -12.32 0.28
C SER A 131 -20.84 -13.44 0.96
N ALA A 132 -21.26 -13.75 2.20
CA ALA A 132 -21.00 -15.05 2.82
C ALA A 132 -21.24 -16.20 1.82
N PRO A 133 -20.40 -17.25 1.80
CA PRO A 133 -20.69 -18.42 0.99
C PRO A 133 -22.08 -18.98 1.35
N PRO A 134 -22.86 -19.51 0.39
CA PRO A 134 -24.12 -20.17 0.70
C PRO A 134 -23.84 -21.29 1.68
N LYS A 135 -24.51 -21.28 2.84
CA LYS A 135 -24.36 -22.28 3.91
C LYS A 135 -24.65 -23.72 3.46
N GLU A 136 -25.15 -23.89 2.24
CA GLU A 136 -25.62 -25.15 1.68
C GLU A 136 -24.48 -26.12 1.31
N ASN A 137 -23.29 -25.64 0.97
CA ASN A 137 -22.18 -26.53 0.58
C ASN A 137 -21.34 -27.08 1.74
N ALA A 138 -21.43 -26.50 2.94
CA ALA A 138 -20.68 -26.99 4.10
C ALA A 138 -21.28 -28.28 4.69
N GLN A 139 -22.61 -28.45 4.62
CA GLN A 139 -23.28 -29.64 5.14
C GLN A 139 -23.04 -30.88 4.27
N LYS A 140 -22.93 -30.71 2.95
CA LYS A 140 -22.63 -31.82 2.04
C LYS A 140 -21.22 -32.36 2.26
N LEU A 141 -20.24 -31.45 2.36
CA LEU A 141 -18.83 -31.77 2.62
C LEU A 141 -18.62 -32.50 3.96
N TRP A 142 -19.42 -32.21 4.99
CA TRP A 142 -19.31 -32.88 6.29
C TRP A 142 -19.85 -34.31 6.29
N LYS A 143 -20.93 -34.57 5.53
CA LYS A 143 -21.49 -35.92 5.38
C LYS A 143 -20.58 -36.84 4.58
N ASP A 144 -19.89 -36.33 3.57
CA ASP A 144 -18.94 -37.11 2.75
C ASP A 144 -17.68 -37.49 3.56
N PHE A 145 -17.31 -36.70 4.56
CA PHE A 145 -16.17 -36.99 5.43
C PHE A 145 -16.48 -38.15 6.39
N GLN A 146 -17.64 -38.14 7.06
CA GLN A 146 -18.03 -39.22 7.98
C GLN A 146 -18.12 -40.58 7.29
N LYS A 147 -18.61 -40.62 6.05
CA LYS A 147 -18.79 -41.88 5.31
C LYS A 147 -17.48 -42.58 4.93
N LYS A 148 -16.34 -41.87 4.99
CA LYS A 148 -15.03 -42.41 4.61
C LYS A 148 -14.31 -43.12 5.76
N ASP A 149 -14.67 -42.82 7.00
CA ASP A 149 -14.04 -43.43 8.18
C ASP A 149 -14.63 -44.82 8.49
N ASP A 150 -15.90 -45.06 8.15
CA ASP A 150 -16.56 -46.34 8.41
C ASP A 150 -16.10 -47.48 7.48
N SER A 151 -15.46 -47.17 6.34
CA SER A 151 -15.01 -48.19 5.36
C SER A 151 -13.64 -48.81 5.66
N ASN A 152 -12.97 -48.39 6.73
CA ASN A 152 -11.61 -48.84 7.09
C ASN A 152 -11.57 -49.73 8.36
N GLN A 153 -12.72 -50.21 8.84
CA GLN A 153 -12.81 -51.11 10.00
C GLN A 153 -13.33 -52.51 9.64
N SER A 154 -12.88 -53.09 8.53
CA SER A 154 -13.14 -54.51 8.20
C SER A 154 -11.88 -55.23 7.76
#